data_AF-A0A381KLI4-F1
#
_entry.id   AF-A0A381KLI4-F1
#
_cell.length_a   1.000
_cell.length_b   1.000
_cell.length_c   1.000
_cell.angle_alpha   90.00
_cell.angle_beta   90.00
_cell.angle_gamma   90.00
#
_symmetry.space_group_name_H-M   'P 1'
#
loop_
_entity.id
_entity.type
_entity.pdbx_description
1 polymer ?
#
loop_
_entity_poly.entity_id
_entity_poly.type
_entity_poly.pdbx_seq_one_letter_code
_entity_poly.pdbx_strand_id
1 'polypeptide(L)'
;MSKATLFDSRIKKYAYCRTSEIYRDIGSSPDGLSIEQIGSMREKYGANSFNGRKNDTTMQRLRRAFINPFHVILFVLGIVSLVTDVFVASNFARNATTAIIIFSMIVISGVIRMIQELRAKSAAAQLDRLVHESVTVRRDGKLIEIPGEELVVGDIVLFSAGDRVPADIRLTKITDLFYLSGCDYWRERHH
;
A
#
# COMPACT_ATOMS: atom_id res chain seq x y z
N MET A 1 24.75 -7.95 -1.91
CA MET A 1 23.54 -8.72 -1.53
C MET A 1 22.32 -7.85 -1.70
N SER A 2 21.23 -8.36 -2.28
CA SER A 2 19.98 -7.59 -2.40
C SER A 2 19.30 -7.47 -1.02
N LYS A 3 18.53 -6.40 -0.79
CA LYS A 3 17.77 -6.24 0.48
C LYS A 3 16.91 -7.47 0.77
N ALA A 4 16.30 -8.07 -0.26
CA ALA A 4 15.48 -9.27 -0.13
C ALA A 4 16.26 -10.48 0.44
N THR A 5 17.49 -10.72 -0.03
CA THR A 5 18.34 -11.81 0.49
C THR A 5 18.75 -11.61 1.96
N LEU A 6 18.89 -10.36 2.40
CA LEU A 6 19.19 -10.02 3.79
C LEU A 6 17.98 -10.24 4.71
N PHE A 7 16.76 -9.92 4.24
CA PHE A 7 15.53 -10.18 4.98
C PHE A 7 15.30 -11.68 5.22
N ASP A 8 15.40 -12.51 4.19
CA ASP A 8 15.21 -13.97 4.32
C ASP A 8 16.20 -14.61 5.31
N SER A 9 17.46 -14.14 5.28
CA SER A 9 18.50 -14.62 6.20
C SER A 9 18.23 -14.25 7.67
N ARG A 10 17.72 -13.03 7.93
CA ARG A 10 17.37 -12.59 9.29
C ARG A 10 16.15 -13.33 9.83
N ILE A 11 15.11 -13.51 9.02
CA ILE A 11 13.91 -14.25 9.42
C ILE A 11 14.28 -15.68 9.83
N LYS A 12 15.09 -16.36 9.00
CA LYS A 12 15.59 -17.70 9.33
C LYS A 12 16.42 -17.72 10.62
N LYS A 13 17.35 -16.76 10.79
CA LYS A 13 18.14 -16.64 12.02
C LYS A 13 17.24 -16.58 13.26
N TYR A 14 16.29 -15.65 13.30
CA TYR A 14 15.45 -15.44 14.47
C TYR A 14 14.34 -16.49 14.66
N ALA A 15 13.96 -17.20 13.61
CA ALA A 15 13.01 -18.32 13.70
C ALA A 15 13.55 -19.51 14.51
N TYR A 16 14.86 -19.76 14.46
CA TYR A 16 15.50 -20.88 15.16
C TYR A 16 16.23 -20.47 16.45
N CYS A 17 16.44 -19.18 16.71
CA CYS A 17 17.05 -18.70 17.95
C CYS A 17 16.10 -18.82 19.15
N ARG A 18 16.70 -19.04 20.34
CA ARG A 18 15.98 -18.94 21.61
C ARG A 18 15.66 -17.48 21.92
N THR A 19 14.55 -17.24 22.60
CA THR A 19 14.10 -15.89 22.96
C THR A 19 15.15 -15.06 23.71
N SER A 20 15.92 -15.69 24.60
CA SER A 20 17.02 -15.03 25.34
C SER A 20 18.16 -14.55 24.44
N GLU A 21 18.45 -15.27 23.36
CA GLU A 21 19.46 -14.86 22.37
C GLU A 21 18.98 -13.68 21.53
N ILE A 22 17.68 -13.65 21.21
CA ILE A 22 17.05 -12.55 20.49
C ILE A 22 17.13 -11.27 21.31
N TYR A 23 16.80 -11.34 22.60
CA TYR A 23 16.92 -10.21 23.53
C TYR A 23 18.35 -9.67 23.57
N ARG A 24 19.36 -10.55 23.62
CA ARG A 24 20.77 -10.15 23.60
C ARG A 24 21.20 -9.54 22.26
N ASP A 25 20.77 -10.10 21.12
CA ASP A 25 21.16 -9.64 19.77
C ASP A 25 20.51 -8.30 19.42
N ILE A 26 19.27 -8.08 19.85
CA ILE A 26 18.52 -6.83 19.59
C ILE A 26 18.79 -5.79 20.70
N GLY A 27 19.25 -6.21 21.88
CA GLY A 27 19.39 -5.34 23.05
C GLY A 27 18.05 -5.02 23.73
N SER A 28 17.05 -5.88 23.57
CA SER A 28 15.75 -5.75 24.21
C SER A 28 15.70 -6.57 25.51
N SER A 29 14.75 -6.26 26.38
CA SER A 29 14.53 -6.98 27.64
C SER A 29 13.16 -7.64 27.65
N PRO A 30 12.89 -8.61 28.54
CA PRO A 30 11.54 -9.09 28.75
C PRO A 30 10.57 -7.96 29.07
N ASP A 31 10.98 -6.88 29.73
CA ASP A 31 10.11 -5.75 30.09
C ASP A 31 9.91 -4.73 28.95
N GLY A 32 10.41 -5.03 27.76
CA GLY A 32 10.28 -4.20 26.58
C GLY A 32 11.49 -3.29 26.34
N LEU A 33 11.34 -2.42 25.33
CA LEU A 33 12.32 -1.39 25.00
C LEU A 33 12.10 -0.14 25.86
N SER A 34 13.19 0.55 26.15
CA SER A 34 13.12 1.89 26.74
C SER A 34 12.85 2.98 25.72
N ILE A 35 12.31 4.11 26.17
CA ILE A 35 11.98 5.26 25.29
C ILE A 35 13.20 5.71 24.47
N GLU A 36 14.40 5.70 25.06
CA GLU A 36 15.65 6.09 24.39
C GLU A 36 16.05 5.10 23.27
N GLN A 37 15.83 3.80 23.52
CA GLN A 37 16.11 2.76 22.54
C GLN A 37 15.17 2.83 21.34
N ILE A 38 13.91 3.24 21.54
CA ILE A 38 12.94 3.37 20.44
C ILE A 38 13.44 4.34 19.37
N GLY A 39 13.99 5.49 19.78
CA GLY A 39 14.57 6.46 18.85
C GLY A 39 15.71 5.85 18.03
N SER A 40 16.64 5.17 18.70
CA SER A 40 17.76 4.48 18.06
C SER A 40 17.31 3.35 17.11
N MET A 41 16.29 2.59 17.49
CA MET A 41 15.72 1.51 16.67
C MET A 41 14.99 2.08 15.44
N ARG A 42 14.27 3.19 15.60
CA ARG A 42 13.57 3.87 14.50
C ARG A 42 14.55 4.45 13.49
N GLU A 43 15.68 5.00 13.93
CA GLU A 43 16.74 5.48 13.05
C GLU A 43 17.44 4.32 12.32
N LYS A 44 17.70 3.22 13.02
CA LYS A 44 18.41 2.05 12.47
C LYS A 44 17.57 1.23 11.49
N TYR A 45 16.28 1.01 11.79
CA TYR A 45 15.42 0.09 11.04
C TYR A 45 14.30 0.79 10.25
N GLY A 46 14.03 2.07 10.51
CA GLY A 46 12.93 2.81 9.91
C GLY A 46 11.60 2.62 10.65
N ALA A 47 10.58 3.37 10.22
CA ALA A 47 9.22 3.26 10.75
C ALA A 47 8.49 2.02 10.20
N ASN A 48 7.53 1.48 10.97
CA ASN A 48 6.68 0.37 10.54
C ASN A 48 5.51 0.86 9.67
N SER A 49 5.81 1.67 8.67
CA SER A 49 4.81 2.12 7.72
C SER A 49 4.84 1.24 6.47
N PHE A 50 3.68 0.71 6.09
CA PHE A 50 3.48 0.09 4.77
C PHE A 50 3.41 1.15 3.64
N ASN A 51 3.45 2.44 3.99
CA ASN A 51 3.49 3.57 3.07
C ASN A 51 4.91 3.79 2.51
N GLY A 52 5.18 3.62 1.22
CA GLY A 52 4.37 3.11 0.14
C GLY A 52 5.34 2.63 -0.93
N ARG A 53 4.91 1.74 -1.83
CA ARG A 53 5.57 1.64 -3.14
C ARG A 53 5.76 3.06 -3.61
N LYS A 54 7.04 3.43 -3.78
CA LYS A 54 7.57 4.75 -4.16
C LYS A 54 6.45 5.61 -4.67
N ASN A 55 6.27 6.78 -4.08
CA ASN A 55 5.55 7.88 -4.69
C ASN A 55 6.00 7.96 -6.16
N ASP A 56 5.31 7.25 -7.05
CA ASP A 56 5.35 7.47 -8.48
C ASP A 56 4.95 8.94 -8.50
N THR A 57 5.96 9.78 -8.75
CA THR A 57 5.86 11.23 -8.63
C THR A 57 4.54 11.63 -9.28
N THR A 58 3.81 12.56 -8.69
CA THR A 58 2.48 12.97 -9.19
C THR A 58 2.48 13.17 -10.71
N MET A 59 3.62 13.62 -11.26
CA MET A 59 3.96 13.67 -12.69
C MET A 59 3.98 12.32 -13.45
N GLN A 60 4.60 11.26 -12.91
CA GLN A 60 4.59 9.91 -13.49
C GLN A 60 3.21 9.25 -13.40
N ARG A 61 2.45 9.49 -12.32
CA ARG A 61 1.05 9.04 -12.22
C ARG A 61 0.16 9.77 -13.20
N LEU A 62 0.34 11.09 -13.36
CA LEU A 62 -0.37 11.89 -14.35
C LEU A 62 -0.03 11.40 -15.77
N ARG A 63 1.25 11.16 -16.09
CA ARG A 63 1.68 10.61 -17.37
C ARG A 63 1.12 9.21 -17.64
N ARG A 64 1.04 8.32 -16.65
CA ARG A 64 0.46 6.98 -16.82
C ARG A 64 -1.07 7.01 -16.91
N ALA A 65 -1.73 7.97 -16.26
CA ALA A 65 -3.17 8.20 -16.37
C ALA A 65 -3.58 8.83 -17.72
N PHE A 66 -2.77 9.76 -18.24
CA PHE A 66 -2.94 10.36 -19.57
C PHE A 66 -2.56 9.41 -20.71
N ILE A 67 -1.53 8.58 -20.55
CA ILE A 67 -1.16 7.51 -21.50
C ILE A 67 -1.97 6.25 -21.17
N ASN A 68 -3.28 6.37 -21.24
CA ASN A 68 -4.11 5.19 -21.41
C ASN A 68 -4.31 5.00 -22.92
N PRO A 69 -4.05 3.82 -23.48
CA PRO A 69 -4.08 3.58 -24.93
C PRO A 69 -5.34 4.13 -25.60
N PHE A 70 -6.47 3.99 -24.91
CA PHE A 70 -7.76 4.50 -25.34
C PHE A 70 -7.83 6.03 -25.51
N HIS A 71 -7.28 6.79 -24.56
CA HIS A 71 -7.27 8.27 -24.63
C HIS A 71 -6.31 8.78 -25.70
N VAL A 72 -5.18 8.11 -25.89
CA VAL A 72 -4.23 8.42 -26.98
C VAL A 72 -4.87 8.17 -28.34
N ILE A 73 -5.58 7.04 -28.51
CA ILE A 73 -6.29 6.72 -29.76
C ILE A 73 -7.38 7.75 -30.06
N LEU A 74 -8.19 8.14 -29.05
CA LEU A 74 -9.22 9.17 -29.20
C LEU A 74 -8.65 10.54 -29.56
N PHE A 75 -7.53 10.92 -28.94
CA PHE A 75 -6.85 12.18 -29.23
C PHE A 75 -6.29 12.20 -30.66
N VAL A 76 -5.68 11.09 -31.11
CA VAL A 76 -5.19 10.92 -32.49
C VAL A 76 -6.35 10.99 -33.49
N LEU A 77 -7.47 10.28 -33.23
CA LEU A 77 -8.67 10.35 -34.06
C LEU A 77 -9.24 11.78 -34.15
N GLY A 78 -9.25 12.52 -33.03
CA GLY A 78 -9.68 13.92 -33.00
C GLY A 78 -8.81 14.84 -33.86
N ILE A 79 -7.47 14.67 -33.79
CA ILE A 79 -6.52 15.44 -34.62
C ILE A 79 -6.69 15.08 -36.09
N VAL A 80 -6.74 13.79 -36.44
CA VAL A 80 -6.92 13.33 -37.83
C VAL A 80 -8.23 13.86 -38.41
N SER A 81 -9.31 13.82 -37.63
CA SER A 81 -10.60 14.37 -38.05
C SER A 81 -10.48 15.87 -38.32
N LEU A 82 -9.84 16.65 -37.44
CA LEU A 82 -9.68 18.10 -37.60
C LEU A 82 -8.80 18.47 -38.80
N VAL A 83 -7.69 17.75 -39.01
CA VAL A 83 -6.81 17.96 -40.17
C VAL A 83 -7.54 17.62 -41.47
N THR A 84 -8.27 16.50 -41.50
CA THR A 84 -9.06 16.11 -42.68
C THR A 84 -10.16 17.13 -42.97
N ASP A 85 -10.81 17.67 -41.93
CA ASP A 85 -11.87 18.67 -42.08
C ASP A 85 -11.36 20.03 -42.58
N VAL A 86 -10.18 20.44 -42.11
CA VAL A 86 -9.54 21.71 -42.50
C VAL A 86 -8.90 21.64 -43.89
N PHE A 87 -8.34 20.49 -44.29
CA PHE A 87 -7.61 20.36 -45.56
C PHE A 87 -8.41 19.76 -46.72
N VAL A 88 -9.45 18.95 -46.49
CA VAL A 88 -10.11 18.16 -47.57
C VAL A 88 -11.51 18.65 -47.93
N ALA A 89 -12.26 19.27 -47.00
CA ALA A 89 -13.66 19.62 -47.24
C ALA A 89 -13.90 21.14 -47.18
N SER A 90 -14.04 21.77 -48.34
CA SER A 90 -14.50 23.16 -48.50
C SER A 90 -16.01 23.30 -48.21
N ASN A 91 -16.49 22.85 -47.05
CA ASN A 91 -17.89 22.97 -46.58
C ASN A 91 -17.92 23.38 -45.10
N PHE A 92 -17.47 24.60 -44.84
CA PHE A 92 -17.23 25.19 -43.51
C PHE A 92 -18.41 25.08 -42.50
N ALA A 93 -19.66 25.09 -42.97
CA ALA A 93 -20.84 25.16 -42.10
C ALA A 93 -21.41 23.81 -41.63
N ARG A 94 -21.25 22.73 -42.40
CA ARG A 94 -21.74 21.38 -42.01
C ARG A 94 -20.75 20.64 -41.12
N ASN A 95 -19.48 21.00 -41.26
CA ASN A 95 -18.35 20.26 -40.73
C ASN A 95 -17.93 20.75 -39.34
N ALA A 96 -17.99 22.06 -39.09
CA ALA A 96 -17.76 22.62 -37.76
C ALA A 96 -18.67 22.00 -36.68
N THR A 97 -19.94 21.74 -37.02
CA THR A 97 -20.90 21.10 -36.10
C THR A 97 -20.49 19.67 -35.75
N THR A 98 -20.04 18.88 -36.74
CA THR A 98 -19.54 17.52 -36.53
C THR A 98 -18.28 17.51 -35.67
N ALA A 99 -17.33 18.41 -35.95
CA ALA A 99 -16.11 18.56 -35.17
C ALA A 99 -16.40 18.95 -33.71
N ILE A 100 -17.35 19.87 -33.48
CA ILE A 100 -17.80 20.28 -32.15
C ILE A 100 -18.44 19.11 -31.40
N ILE A 101 -19.26 18.30 -32.07
CA ILE A 101 -19.89 17.11 -31.46
C ILE A 101 -18.82 16.10 -31.02
N ILE A 102 -17.88 15.75 -31.91
CA ILE A 102 -16.79 14.80 -31.59
C ILE A 102 -15.92 15.34 -30.45
N PHE A 103 -15.54 16.62 -30.49
CA PHE A 103 -14.75 17.25 -29.44
C PHE A 103 -15.48 17.22 -28.09
N SER A 104 -16.78 17.58 -28.07
CA SER A 104 -17.60 17.54 -26.86
C SER A 104 -17.71 16.13 -26.28
N MET A 105 -17.85 15.10 -27.12
CA MET A 105 -17.96 13.71 -26.70
C MET A 105 -16.65 13.18 -26.07
N ILE A 106 -15.50 13.62 -26.59
CA ILE A 106 -14.18 13.32 -26.02
C ILE A 106 -14.04 13.98 -24.63
N VAL A 107 -14.40 15.26 -24.52
CA VAL A 107 -14.34 16.00 -23.24
C VAL A 107 -15.23 15.33 -22.19
N ILE A 108 -16.48 15.00 -22.54
CA ILE A 108 -17.43 14.35 -21.61
C ILE A 108 -16.90 12.98 -21.16
N SER A 109 -16.39 12.17 -22.10
CA SER A 109 -15.83 10.86 -21.78
C SER A 109 -14.59 10.96 -20.88
N GLY A 110 -13.74 11.95 -21.09
CA GLY A 110 -12.59 12.24 -20.22
C GLY A 110 -13.01 12.63 -18.81
N VAL A 111 -14.01 13.49 -18.66
CA VAL A 111 -14.53 13.94 -17.35
C VAL A 111 -15.15 12.77 -16.57
N ILE A 112 -16.01 11.96 -17.21
CA ILE A 112 -16.61 10.78 -16.57
C ILE A 112 -15.52 9.84 -16.05
N ARG A 113 -14.49 9.58 -16.86
CA ARG A 113 -13.39 8.69 -16.48
C ARG A 113 -12.54 9.25 -15.36
N MET A 114 -12.29 10.56 -15.35
CA MET A 114 -11.58 11.23 -14.24
C MET A 114 -12.36 11.10 -12.93
N ILE A 115 -13.68 11.30 -12.96
CA ILE A 115 -14.54 11.13 -11.78
C ILE A 115 -14.53 9.68 -11.29
N GLN A 116 -14.62 8.70 -12.19
CA GLN A 116 -14.53 7.28 -11.85
C GLN A 116 -13.19 6.94 -11.20
N GLU A 117 -12.08 7.48 -11.72
CA GLU A 117 -10.76 7.23 -11.17
C GLU A 117 -10.56 7.89 -9.80
N LEU A 118 -11.10 9.08 -9.59
CA LEU A 118 -11.10 9.74 -8.28
C LEU A 118 -11.92 8.98 -7.24
N ARG A 119 -13.09 8.46 -7.63
CA ARG A 119 -13.93 7.61 -6.74
C ARG A 119 -13.27 6.26 -6.43
N ALA A 120 -12.61 5.64 -7.40
CA ALA A 120 -11.87 4.40 -7.17
C ALA A 120 -10.71 4.61 -6.17
N LYS A 121 -10.02 5.76 -6.27
CA LYS A 121 -8.93 6.11 -5.34
C LYS A 121 -9.44 6.43 -3.93
N SER A 122 -10.61 7.04 -3.78
CA SER A 122 -11.16 7.34 -2.45
C SER A 122 -11.60 6.09 -1.69
N ALA A 123 -12.05 5.04 -2.39
CA ALA A 123 -12.37 3.74 -1.78
C ALA A 123 -11.10 3.07 -1.22
N ALA A 124 -9.99 3.12 -1.97
CA ALA A 124 -8.71 2.59 -1.50
C ALA A 124 -8.15 3.37 -0.30
N ALA A 125 -8.28 4.71 -0.29
CA ALA A 125 -7.83 5.54 0.83
C ALA A 125 -8.67 5.36 2.11
N GLN A 126 -9.95 5.04 1.98
CA GLN A 126 -10.80 4.69 3.13
C GLN A 126 -10.42 3.32 3.71
N LEU A 127 -10.00 2.38 2.87
CA LEU A 127 -9.45 1.10 3.32
C LEU A 127 -8.12 1.29 4.07
N ASP A 128 -7.28 2.23 3.64
CA ASP A 128 -6.00 2.56 4.28
C ASP A 128 -6.17 3.17 5.70
N ARG A 129 -7.25 3.92 5.91
CA ARG A 129 -7.59 4.45 7.25
C ARG A 129 -8.03 3.36 8.24
N LEU A 130 -8.58 2.25 7.74
CA LEU A 130 -8.87 1.07 8.57
C LEU A 130 -7.60 0.28 8.93
N VAL A 131 -6.44 0.59 8.32
CA VAL A 131 -5.15 -0.06 8.58
C VAL A 131 -4.34 0.64 9.68
N HIS A 132 -4.82 1.78 10.21
CA HIS A 132 -4.26 2.38 11.43
C HIS A 132 -4.79 1.63 12.66
N GLU A 133 -4.57 0.32 12.67
CA GLU A 133 -4.88 -0.56 13.78
C GLU A 133 -3.90 -0.26 14.90
N SER A 134 -4.43 0.07 16.07
CA SER A 134 -3.65 0.26 17.27
C SER A 134 -3.18 -1.08 17.79
N VAL A 135 -1.99 -1.09 18.37
CA VAL A 135 -1.30 -2.29 18.84
C VAL A 135 -0.87 -2.04 20.27
N THR A 136 -1.14 -3.01 21.15
CA THR A 136 -0.67 -2.96 22.53
C THR A 136 0.76 -3.46 22.60
N VAL A 137 1.68 -2.61 23.06
CA VAL A 137 3.09 -2.95 23.25
C VAL A 137 3.52 -2.74 24.70
N ARG A 138 4.55 -3.49 25.12
CA ARG A 138 5.22 -3.27 26.40
C ARG A 138 6.50 -2.48 26.19
N ARG A 139 6.60 -1.30 26.81
CA ARG A 139 7.77 -0.39 26.80
C ARG A 139 8.02 0.11 28.23
N ASP A 140 9.27 0.07 28.67
CA ASP A 140 9.66 0.36 30.07
C ASP A 140 8.78 -0.33 31.13
N GLY A 141 8.44 -1.62 30.89
CA GLY A 141 7.60 -2.43 31.77
C GLY A 141 6.10 -2.07 31.77
N LYS A 142 5.68 -1.04 31.03
CA LYS A 142 4.29 -0.58 30.95
C LYS A 142 3.64 -1.01 29.64
N LEU A 143 2.37 -1.40 29.71
CA LEU A 143 1.55 -1.64 28.53
C LEU A 143 1.02 -0.30 28.02
N ILE A 144 1.29 0.00 26.75
CA ILE A 144 0.82 1.19 26.07
C ILE A 144 0.23 0.80 24.72
N GLU A 145 -0.84 1.47 24.33
CA GLU A 145 -1.45 1.33 23.01
C GLU A 145 -0.85 2.37 22.07
N ILE A 146 -0.29 1.91 20.95
CA ILE A 146 0.36 2.78 19.94
C ILE A 146 -0.20 2.49 18.55
N PRO A 147 -0.14 3.44 17.61
CA PRO A 147 -0.42 3.15 16.20
C PRO A 147 0.56 2.09 15.67
N GLY A 148 0.08 1.17 14.83
CA GLY A 148 0.94 0.14 14.21
C GLY A 148 2.14 0.73 13.44
N GLU A 149 2.04 1.96 12.94
CA GLU A 149 3.12 2.67 12.24
C GLU A 149 4.30 3.04 13.13
N GLU A 150 4.06 3.19 14.43
CA GLU A 150 5.06 3.56 15.43
C GLU A 150 5.83 2.37 16.01
N LEU A 151 5.45 1.15 15.61
CA LEU A 151 6.08 -0.09 16.03
C LEU A 151 7.52 -0.15 15.52
N VAL A 152 8.43 -0.64 16.36
CA VAL A 152 9.86 -0.75 16.03
C VAL A 152 10.37 -2.18 16.28
N VAL A 153 11.45 -2.55 15.59
CA VAL A 153 12.10 -3.86 15.78
C VAL A 153 12.55 -4.01 17.22
N GLY A 154 12.04 -5.04 17.89
CA GLY A 154 12.35 -5.34 19.30
C GLY A 154 11.24 -4.98 20.28
N ASP A 155 10.16 -4.34 19.82
CA ASP A 155 8.95 -4.15 20.63
C ASP A 155 8.35 -5.51 21.04
N ILE A 156 7.85 -5.57 22.28
CA ILE A 156 7.09 -6.71 22.77
C ILE A 156 5.61 -6.40 22.58
N VAL A 157 5.00 -7.06 21.62
CA VAL A 157 3.60 -6.91 21.28
C VAL A 157 2.75 -7.90 22.08
N LEU A 158 1.64 -7.42 22.62
CA LEU A 158 0.62 -8.26 23.26
C LEU A 158 -0.58 -8.38 22.32
N PHE A 159 -1.00 -9.62 22.07
CA PHE A 159 -2.18 -9.93 21.27
C PHE A 159 -3.29 -10.49 22.14
N SER A 160 -4.50 -10.04 21.85
CA SER A 160 -5.77 -10.59 22.33
C SER A 160 -6.47 -11.34 21.21
N ALA A 161 -7.47 -12.15 21.57
CA ALA A 161 -8.27 -12.86 20.57
C ALA A 161 -9.03 -11.86 19.69
N GLY A 162 -8.81 -11.95 18.37
CA GLY A 162 -9.43 -11.07 17.38
C GLY A 162 -8.53 -9.96 16.86
N ASP A 163 -7.36 -9.74 17.48
CA ASP A 163 -6.39 -8.74 17.03
C ASP A 163 -5.74 -9.16 15.71
N ARG A 164 -5.53 -8.20 14.80
CA ARG A 164 -4.76 -8.44 13.59
C ARG A 164 -3.26 -8.30 13.85
N VAL A 165 -2.47 -9.04 13.09
CA VAL A 165 -1.00 -8.97 13.15
C VAL A 165 -0.50 -7.78 12.33
N PRO A 166 0.16 -6.76 12.93
CA PRO A 166 0.57 -5.51 12.28
C PRO A 166 1.91 -5.61 11.53
N ALA A 167 2.73 -6.62 11.82
CA ALA A 167 4.07 -6.82 11.25
C ALA A 167 4.51 -8.29 11.39
N ASP A 168 5.63 -8.68 10.77
CA ASP A 168 6.23 -9.99 10.99
C ASP A 168 6.75 -10.10 12.44
N ILE A 169 6.19 -11.04 13.22
CA ILE A 169 6.47 -11.16 14.65
C ILE A 169 6.96 -12.56 15.00
N ARG A 170 7.90 -12.61 15.96
CA ARG A 170 8.35 -13.85 16.59
C ARG A 170 7.57 -14.07 17.89
N LEU A 171 6.81 -15.17 17.94
CA LEU A 171 6.09 -15.57 19.16
C LEU A 171 7.08 -15.99 20.26
N THR A 172 6.97 -15.35 21.42
CA THR A 172 7.85 -15.58 22.57
C THR A 172 7.15 -16.28 23.74
N LYS A 173 5.85 -16.03 23.91
CA LYS A 173 4.97 -16.69 24.88
C LYS A 173 3.58 -16.81 24.26
N ILE A 174 2.93 -17.95 24.47
CA ILE A 174 1.61 -18.25 23.93
C ILE A 174 0.77 -18.91 25.02
N THR A 175 -0.46 -18.47 25.16
CA THR A 175 -1.52 -19.19 25.86
C THR A 175 -2.67 -19.27 24.85
N ASP A 176 -2.93 -20.46 24.30
CA ASP A 176 -4.00 -20.75 23.35
C ASP A 176 -4.08 -19.81 22.12
N LEU A 177 -3.13 -19.94 21.20
CA LEU A 177 -3.12 -19.19 19.93
C LEU A 177 -3.93 -19.91 18.85
N PHE A 178 -4.98 -19.27 18.36
CA PHE A 178 -5.68 -19.63 17.12
C PHE A 178 -5.36 -18.60 16.05
N TYR A 179 -4.89 -19.05 14.88
CA TYR A 179 -4.64 -18.18 13.72
C TYR A 179 -5.49 -18.65 12.54
N LEU A 180 -6.07 -17.70 11.81
CA LEU A 180 -6.81 -17.99 10.58
C LEU A 180 -5.85 -18.00 9.42
N SER A 181 -5.54 -19.18 8.90
CA SER A 181 -4.81 -19.32 7.65
C SER A 181 -5.81 -19.21 6.50
N GLY A 182 -5.60 -18.28 5.56
CA GLY A 182 -6.47 -18.16 4.37
C GLY A 182 -6.46 -19.37 3.44
N CYS A 183 -5.74 -20.44 3.79
CA CYS A 183 -5.59 -21.66 3.00
C CYS A 183 -6.63 -22.74 3.33
N ASP A 184 -7.33 -22.62 4.47
CA ASP A 184 -8.26 -23.67 4.91
C ASP A 184 -9.60 -23.66 4.14
N TYR A 185 -9.89 -22.62 3.34
CA TYR A 185 -11.17 -22.51 2.62
C TYR A 185 -11.25 -23.28 1.28
N TRP A 186 -10.13 -23.87 0.80
CA TRP A 186 -10.10 -24.56 -0.50
C TRP A 186 -10.05 -26.09 -0.42
N ARG A 187 -9.98 -26.69 0.77
CA ARG A 187 -9.79 -28.15 0.91
C ARG A 187 -11.08 -28.96 1.08
N GLU A 188 -12.23 -28.32 1.30
CA GLU A 188 -13.48 -29.03 1.65
C GLU A 188 -14.57 -29.03 0.57
N ARG A 189 -14.27 -28.62 -0.67
CA ARG A 189 -15.24 -28.63 -1.78
C ARG A 189 -15.05 -29.72 -2.85
N HIS A 190 -14.21 -30.72 -2.57
CA HIS A 190 -14.02 -31.86 -3.47
C HIS A 190 -14.01 -33.19 -2.70
N HIS A 191 -15.16 -33.59 -2.18
CA HIS A 191 -15.56 -34.99 -2.02
C HIS A 191 -17.07 -35.11 -2.17
#